data_AF-A0AA35Y2M9-F1
#
_entry.id   AF-A0AA35Y2M9-F1
#
_cell.length_a   1.000
_cell.length_b   1.000
_cell.length_c   1.000
_cell.angle_alpha   90.00
_cell.angle_beta   90.00
_cell.angle_gamma   90.00
#
_symmetry.space_group_name_H-M   'P 1'
#
loop_
_entity.id
_entity.type
_entity.pdbx_description
1 polymer ?
#
loop_
_entity_poly.entity_id
_entity_poly.type
_entity_poly.pdbx_seq_one_letter_code
_entity_poly.pdbx_strand_id
1 'polypeptide(L)'
;MTFPYSDGAPAHRKRATPAIPLDLAHVRTPYSGVEALFVIGGSLPSSRRKALEDLLDINDFPRTAEAPGTPSEIFTLTSATDDSAILPSVAQTRLGHEKLKARLRTLPRLRVAIAMGITAHVALLEACGMPRHRIPFRRDTLSILPDGLLLADIWHPLRRETLPALRTLLHDIRRHLDTGNLERPESGTEPHADEYV
;
A
#
# COMPACT_ATOMS: atom_id res chain seq x y z
N MET A 1 -68.35 11.02 45.66
CA MET A 1 -67.54 11.53 44.54
C MET A 1 -67.32 10.39 43.58
N THR A 2 -68.08 10.33 42.49
CA THR A 2 -67.99 9.26 41.49
C THR A 2 -68.33 9.86 40.12
N PHE A 3 -67.37 9.86 39.21
CA PHE A 3 -67.59 10.08 37.78
C PHE A 3 -66.88 8.93 37.04
N PRO A 4 -67.58 8.14 36.21
CA PRO A 4 -66.93 7.22 35.29
C PRO A 4 -66.63 7.97 33.98
N TYR A 5 -65.42 7.81 33.46
CA TYR A 5 -65.09 8.20 32.09
C TYR A 5 -64.55 6.95 31.40
N SER A 6 -65.38 6.37 30.53
CA SER A 6 -64.94 5.46 29.47
C SER A 6 -64.96 6.25 28.19
N ASP A 7 -63.82 6.34 27.51
CA ASP A 7 -63.80 6.49 26.05
C ASP A 7 -62.45 6.03 25.47
N GLY A 8 -62.52 5.41 24.29
CA GLY A 8 -61.40 5.37 23.34
C GLY A 8 -60.42 4.19 23.37
N ALA A 9 -60.84 3.02 22.88
CA ALA A 9 -59.96 2.19 22.04
C ALA A 9 -59.83 2.85 20.63
N PRO A 10 -59.02 2.40 19.65
CA PRO A 10 -58.06 1.28 19.60
C PRO A 10 -56.71 1.65 18.91
N ALA A 11 -55.73 0.73 18.89
CA ALA A 11 -54.87 0.38 17.73
C ALA A 11 -53.58 -0.33 18.19
N HIS A 12 -53.66 -1.64 18.42
CA HIS A 12 -52.48 -2.48 18.48
C HIS A 12 -51.83 -2.55 17.09
N ARG A 13 -50.88 -1.64 16.83
CA ARG A 13 -49.95 -1.74 15.70
C ARG A 13 -49.19 -3.07 15.84
N LYS A 14 -49.45 -4.00 14.92
CA LYS A 14 -48.62 -5.19 14.67
C LYS A 14 -47.17 -4.70 14.55
N ARG A 15 -46.30 -5.11 15.48
CA ARG A 15 -44.85 -4.95 15.32
C ARG A 15 -44.43 -5.80 14.13
N ALA A 16 -44.22 -5.15 12.99
CA ALA A 16 -43.47 -5.72 11.90
C ALA A 16 -42.02 -5.83 12.37
N THR A 17 -41.57 -7.06 12.62
CA THR A 17 -40.15 -7.40 12.68
C THR A 17 -39.57 -7.12 11.29
N PRO A 18 -38.62 -6.19 11.10
CA PRO A 18 -37.84 -6.22 9.89
C PRO A 18 -36.96 -7.47 9.95
N ALA A 19 -37.31 -8.47 9.16
CA ALA A 19 -36.38 -9.51 8.76
C ALA A 19 -35.18 -8.78 8.13
N ILE A 20 -34.05 -8.78 8.84
CA ILE A 20 -32.76 -8.41 8.28
C ILE A 20 -32.46 -9.50 7.24
N PRO A 21 -32.44 -9.21 5.93
CA PRO A 21 -31.88 -10.18 5.00
C PRO A 21 -30.38 -10.19 5.24
N LEU A 22 -29.87 -11.29 5.79
CA LEU A 22 -28.50 -11.74 5.61
C LEU A 22 -28.33 -12.04 4.12
N ASP A 23 -28.22 -10.99 3.30
CA ASP A 23 -27.83 -11.14 1.91
C ASP A 23 -26.31 -11.27 1.86
N LEU A 24 -25.90 -12.53 1.89
CA LEU A 24 -24.56 -13.07 1.73
C LEU A 24 -24.12 -12.99 0.26
N ALA A 25 -24.31 -11.84 -0.36
CA ALA A 25 -23.72 -11.49 -1.63
C ALA A 25 -22.70 -10.38 -1.36
N HIS A 26 -21.47 -10.77 -0.98
CA HIS A 26 -20.29 -9.96 -1.32
C HIS A 26 -20.18 -9.95 -2.84
N VAL A 27 -21.06 -9.17 -3.48
CA VAL A 27 -20.82 -8.60 -4.79
C VAL A 27 -19.53 -7.83 -4.61
N ARG A 28 -18.42 -8.43 -5.04
CA ARG A 28 -17.14 -7.74 -5.25
C ARG A 28 -17.44 -6.64 -6.28
N THR A 29 -17.89 -5.49 -5.79
CA THR A 29 -17.95 -4.27 -6.58
C THR A 29 -16.52 -4.02 -7.07
N PRO A 30 -16.31 -3.60 -8.33
CA PRO A 30 -14.97 -3.29 -8.80
C PRO A 30 -14.43 -2.11 -7.96
N TYR A 31 -13.58 -2.46 -7.00
CA TYR A 31 -13.07 -1.58 -5.96
C TYR A 31 -12.19 -0.51 -6.60
N SER A 32 -12.70 0.70 -6.77
CA SER A 32 -11.89 1.82 -7.25
C SER A 32 -11.09 2.45 -6.10
N GLY A 33 -9.78 2.23 -6.10
CA GLY A 33 -8.85 2.83 -5.14
C GLY A 33 -7.45 2.23 -5.29
N VAL A 34 -6.41 3.03 -5.00
CA VAL A 34 -5.03 2.56 -5.01
C VAL A 34 -4.80 1.62 -3.82
N GLU A 35 -4.44 0.37 -4.09
CA GLU A 35 -4.15 -0.66 -3.08
C GLU A 35 -2.63 -0.82 -2.85
N ALA A 36 -1.81 -0.50 -3.86
CA ALA A 36 -0.36 -0.59 -3.82
C ALA A 36 0.33 0.74 -4.17
N LEU A 37 1.27 1.18 -3.33
CA LEU A 37 2.04 2.41 -3.56
C LEU A 37 3.52 2.06 -3.71
N PHE A 38 4.11 2.48 -4.81
CA PHE A 38 5.50 2.24 -5.18
C PHE A 38 6.30 3.52 -4.95
N VAL A 39 7.17 3.58 -3.95
CA VAL A 39 7.94 4.78 -3.59
C VAL A 39 9.39 4.66 -4.05
N ILE A 40 9.87 5.67 -4.78
CA ILE A 40 11.21 5.72 -5.37
C ILE A 40 11.94 6.96 -4.85
N GLY A 41 13.18 6.77 -4.38
CA GLY A 41 14.05 7.86 -3.96
C GLY A 41 14.96 8.35 -5.08
N GLY A 42 14.67 9.53 -5.66
CA GLY A 42 15.47 10.13 -6.73
C GLY A 42 14.86 9.92 -8.12
N SER A 43 15.51 10.48 -9.16
CA SER A 43 15.05 10.29 -10.54
C SER A 43 15.47 8.92 -11.09
N LEU A 44 14.67 8.40 -12.03
CA LEU A 44 14.98 7.21 -12.82
C LEU A 44 15.13 7.64 -14.28
N PRO A 45 16.19 7.18 -14.98
CA PRO A 45 16.29 7.33 -16.43
C PRO A 45 15.03 6.82 -17.12
N SER A 46 14.59 7.50 -18.17
CA SER A 46 13.31 7.19 -18.84
C SER A 46 13.23 5.74 -19.30
N SER A 47 14.33 5.14 -19.76
CA SER A 47 14.40 3.73 -20.13
C SER A 47 14.16 2.79 -18.96
N ARG A 48 14.69 3.12 -17.78
CA ARG A 48 14.52 2.32 -16.56
C ARG A 48 13.14 2.52 -15.94
N ARG A 49 12.60 3.74 -16.00
CA ARG A 49 11.21 4.03 -15.64
C ARG A 49 10.25 3.23 -16.51
N LYS A 50 10.43 3.26 -17.83
CA LYS A 50 9.61 2.48 -18.76
C LYS A 50 9.68 0.98 -18.46
N ALA A 51 10.88 0.43 -18.24
CA ALA A 51 11.03 -0.99 -17.89
C ALA A 51 10.36 -1.37 -16.55
N LEU A 52 10.32 -0.45 -15.58
CA LEU A 52 9.57 -0.63 -14.34
C LEU A 52 8.06 -0.60 -14.62
N GLU A 53 7.58 0.36 -15.42
CA GLU A 53 6.17 0.48 -15.80
C GLU A 53 5.68 -0.75 -16.56
N ASP A 54 6.41 -1.19 -17.60
CA ASP A 54 6.12 -2.40 -18.36
C ASP A 54 6.03 -3.62 -17.42
N LEU A 55 6.90 -3.70 -16.41
CA LEU A 55 6.89 -4.78 -15.43
C LEU A 55 5.65 -4.73 -14.53
N LEU A 56 5.23 -3.55 -14.08
CA LEU A 56 4.02 -3.41 -13.28
C LEU A 56 2.77 -3.76 -14.08
N ASP A 57 2.70 -3.31 -15.34
CA ASP A 57 1.58 -3.61 -16.24
C ASP A 57 1.45 -5.12 -16.51
N ILE A 58 2.58 -5.83 -16.73
CA ILE A 58 2.60 -7.29 -16.92
C ILE A 58 2.11 -8.06 -15.68
N ASN A 59 2.22 -7.47 -14.48
CA ASN A 59 1.87 -8.12 -13.21
C ASN A 59 0.56 -7.60 -12.61
N ASP A 60 -0.34 -7.03 -13.42
CA ASP A 60 -1.66 -6.52 -13.00
C ASP A 60 -1.59 -5.41 -11.93
N PHE A 61 -0.53 -4.60 -11.99
CA PHE A 61 -0.40 -3.35 -11.24
C PHE A 61 -0.42 -2.13 -12.19
N PRO A 62 -1.53 -1.87 -12.93
CA PRO A 62 -1.59 -0.73 -13.83
C PRO A 62 -1.56 0.60 -13.07
N ARG A 63 -0.82 1.57 -13.60
CA ARG A 63 -0.63 2.89 -12.98
C ARG A 63 -1.85 3.79 -13.15
N THR A 64 -2.11 4.65 -12.17
CA THR A 64 -2.91 5.85 -12.41
C THR A 64 -2.13 6.89 -13.24
N ALA A 65 -2.76 7.37 -14.31
CA ALA A 65 -2.61 8.77 -14.73
C ALA A 65 -3.92 9.54 -14.45
N GLU A 66 -5.10 9.03 -14.83
CA GLU A 66 -6.36 9.79 -14.65
C GLU A 66 -7.63 8.92 -14.47
N ALA A 67 -7.53 7.60 -14.27
CA ALA A 67 -8.71 6.73 -14.21
C ALA A 67 -9.07 6.28 -12.76
N PRO A 68 -10.32 6.49 -12.30
CA PRO A 68 -10.81 5.92 -11.04
C PRO A 68 -10.96 4.40 -11.21
N GLY A 69 -10.20 3.61 -10.45
CA GLY A 69 -10.20 2.14 -10.60
C GLY A 69 -8.83 1.46 -10.60
N THR A 70 -7.73 2.23 -10.58
CA THR A 70 -6.38 1.65 -10.72
C THR A 70 -5.83 1.18 -9.37
N PRO A 71 -5.27 -0.04 -9.29
CA PRO A 71 -4.83 -0.65 -8.04
C PRO A 71 -3.46 -0.15 -7.56
N SER A 72 -2.72 0.63 -8.36
CA SER A 72 -1.35 1.02 -8.03
C SER A 72 -0.89 2.41 -8.48
N GLU A 73 0.00 3.01 -7.69
CA GLU A 73 0.59 4.33 -7.94
C GLU A 73 2.11 4.30 -7.76
N ILE A 74 2.86 4.99 -8.64
CA ILE A 74 4.30 5.24 -8.46
C ILE A 74 4.52 6.66 -7.95
N PHE A 75 5.13 6.78 -6.78
CA PHE A 75 5.51 8.04 -6.16
C PHE A 75 7.02 8.22 -6.19
N THR A 76 7.48 9.34 -6.72
CA THR A 76 8.90 9.70 -6.71
C THR A 76 9.13 10.82 -5.69
N LEU A 77 10.10 10.62 -4.78
CA LEU A 77 10.42 11.61 -3.74
C LEU A 77 10.97 12.92 -4.33
N THR A 78 11.59 12.87 -5.51
CA THR A 78 12.07 14.06 -6.23
C THR A 78 11.03 14.59 -7.21
N SER A 79 10.90 15.91 -7.27
CA SER A 79 10.22 16.60 -8.36
C SER A 79 10.94 16.26 -9.68
N ALA A 80 10.20 15.84 -10.71
CA ALA A 80 10.71 15.42 -12.01
C ALA A 80 11.43 16.52 -12.83
N THR A 81 11.67 17.68 -12.23
CA THR A 81 12.26 18.86 -12.87
C THR A 81 13.78 18.80 -12.96
N ASP A 82 14.43 17.79 -12.38
CA ASP A 82 15.89 17.69 -12.38
C ASP A 82 16.35 16.24 -12.64
N ASP A 83 16.28 15.84 -13.91
CA ASP A 83 16.72 14.52 -14.39
C ASP A 83 18.24 14.30 -14.28
N SER A 84 18.98 15.35 -13.93
CA SER A 84 20.45 15.35 -13.86
C SER A 84 20.99 14.83 -12.54
N ALA A 85 20.21 14.93 -11.45
CA ALA A 85 20.67 14.58 -10.11
C ALA A 85 20.10 13.21 -9.68
N ILE A 86 20.98 12.21 -9.66
CA ILE A 86 20.66 10.85 -9.20
C ILE A 86 20.32 10.84 -7.69
N LEU A 87 20.91 11.76 -6.92
CA LEU A 87 20.67 11.89 -5.49
C LEU A 87 19.87 13.16 -5.17
N PRO A 88 18.76 13.06 -4.41
CA PRO A 88 18.00 14.22 -3.99
C PRO A 88 18.79 15.10 -3.03
N SER A 89 18.61 16.42 -3.13
CA SER A 89 19.04 17.33 -2.06
C SER A 89 18.18 17.12 -0.79
N VAL A 90 18.68 17.58 0.36
CA VAL A 90 17.92 17.53 1.64
C VAL A 90 16.58 18.27 1.52
N ALA A 91 16.57 19.42 0.83
CA ALA A 91 15.35 20.19 0.61
C ALA A 91 14.34 19.45 -0.27
N GLN A 92 14.80 18.81 -1.36
CA GLN A 92 13.95 17.99 -2.23
C GLN A 92 13.39 16.79 -1.48
N THR A 93 14.21 16.12 -0.68
CA THR A 93 13.79 14.99 0.16
C THR A 93 12.69 15.41 1.13
N ARG A 94 12.86 16.53 1.83
CA ARG A 94 11.84 17.06 2.76
C ARG A 94 10.53 17.41 2.06
N LEU A 95 10.60 18.06 0.89
CA LEU A 95 9.40 18.37 0.10
C LEU A 95 8.71 17.09 -0.38
N GLY A 96 9.50 16.10 -0.82
CA GLY A 96 9.02 14.78 -1.19
C GLY A 96 8.31 14.07 -0.04
N HIS A 97 8.85 14.16 1.18
CA HIS A 97 8.24 13.58 2.39
C HIS A 97 6.89 14.22 2.70
N GLU A 98 6.77 15.55 2.66
CA GLU A 98 5.49 16.22 2.91
C GLU A 98 4.44 15.85 1.86
N LYS A 99 4.84 15.77 0.59
CA LYS A 99 3.96 15.31 -0.50
C LYS A 99 3.55 13.84 -0.31
N LEU A 100 4.48 12.96 0.06
CA LEU A 100 4.20 11.55 0.32
C LEU A 100 3.21 11.40 1.48
N LYS A 101 3.42 12.14 2.56
CA LYS A 101 2.54 12.16 3.73
C LYS A 101 1.14 12.67 3.39
N ALA A 102 1.05 13.74 2.59
CA ALA A 102 -0.24 14.22 2.07
C ALA A 102 -0.90 13.15 1.19
N ARG A 103 -0.13 12.47 0.33
CA ARG A 103 -0.65 11.44 -0.57
C ARG A 103 -1.17 10.22 0.19
N LEU A 104 -0.41 9.69 1.16
CA LEU A 104 -0.84 8.55 1.99
C LEU A 104 -2.18 8.83 2.69
N ARG A 105 -2.41 10.07 3.16
CA ARG A 105 -3.70 10.47 3.74
C ARG A 105 -4.87 10.43 2.74
N THR A 106 -4.59 10.58 1.45
CA THR A 106 -5.59 10.47 0.37
C THR A 106 -5.81 9.03 -0.11
N LEU A 107 -5.04 8.06 0.39
CA LEU A 107 -5.11 6.65 0.00
C LEU A 107 -5.61 5.78 1.17
N PRO A 108 -6.88 5.93 1.61
CA PRO A 108 -7.41 5.20 2.78
C PRO A 108 -7.56 3.68 2.54
N ARG A 109 -7.42 3.22 1.29
CA ARG A 109 -7.47 1.80 0.91
C ARG A 109 -6.09 1.22 0.60
N LEU A 110 -5.03 1.94 0.93
CA LEU A 110 -3.68 1.45 0.71
C LEU A 110 -3.44 0.22 1.60
N ARG A 111 -3.10 -0.90 0.97
CA ARG A 111 -2.82 -2.17 1.65
C ARG A 111 -1.34 -2.51 1.61
N VAL A 112 -0.62 -2.06 0.58
CA VAL A 112 0.80 -2.35 0.40
C VAL A 112 1.55 -1.10 -0.03
N ALA A 113 2.70 -0.87 0.58
CA ALA A 113 3.68 0.14 0.20
C ALA A 113 5.00 -0.56 -0.11
N ILE A 114 5.53 -0.34 -1.32
CA ILE A 114 6.80 -0.88 -1.78
C ILE A 114 7.82 0.25 -1.76
N ALA A 115 8.78 0.17 -0.83
CA ALA A 115 9.88 1.10 -0.70
C ALA A 115 11.08 0.64 -1.54
N MET A 116 11.41 1.39 -2.58
CA MET A 116 12.54 1.10 -3.46
C MET A 116 13.78 1.89 -3.05
N GLY A 117 14.57 1.26 -2.19
CA GLY A 117 15.80 1.79 -1.62
C GLY A 117 15.61 2.41 -0.23
N ILE A 118 16.73 2.62 0.46
CA ILE A 118 16.77 3.08 1.86
C ILE A 118 16.08 4.44 2.02
N THR A 119 16.29 5.37 1.08
CA THR A 119 15.67 6.70 1.14
C THR A 119 14.14 6.61 1.05
N ALA A 120 13.62 5.76 0.16
CA ALA A 120 12.18 5.52 0.05
C ALA A 120 11.61 4.87 1.31
N HIS A 121 12.33 3.91 1.88
CA HIS A 121 11.94 3.25 3.13
C HIS A 121 11.83 4.24 4.29
N VAL A 122 12.88 5.04 4.51
CA VAL A 122 12.89 6.06 5.57
C VAL A 122 11.77 7.08 5.36
N ALA A 123 11.57 7.55 4.13
CA ALA A 123 10.49 8.47 3.79
C ALA A 123 9.11 7.90 4.13
N LEU A 124 8.89 6.62 3.84
CA LEU A 124 7.63 5.96 4.10
C LEU A 124 7.38 5.77 5.59
N LEU A 125 8.39 5.32 6.35
CA LEU A 125 8.29 5.23 7.81
C LEU A 125 7.94 6.59 8.42
N GLU A 126 8.63 7.65 8.02
CA GLU A 126 8.36 9.01 8.49
C GLU A 126 6.96 9.51 8.10
N ALA A 127 6.51 9.23 6.88
CA ALA A 127 5.19 9.61 6.40
C ALA A 127 4.06 8.88 7.17
N CYS A 128 4.30 7.64 7.57
CA CYS A 128 3.46 6.86 8.49
C CYS A 128 3.62 7.28 9.97
N GLY A 129 4.52 8.22 10.29
CA GLY A 129 4.76 8.69 11.66
C GLY A 129 5.56 7.71 12.52
N MET A 130 6.27 6.75 11.91
CA MET A 130 7.12 5.78 12.60
C MET A 130 8.58 6.24 12.73
N PRO A 131 9.24 5.93 13.86
CA PRO A 131 10.67 6.16 14.00
C PRO A 131 11.48 5.27 13.06
N ARG A 132 12.54 5.82 12.46
CA ARG A 132 13.42 5.13 11.49
C ARG A 132 14.05 3.82 11.98
N HIS A 133 14.22 3.68 13.29
CA HIS A 133 14.84 2.51 13.91
C HIS A 133 13.82 1.39 14.24
N ARG A 134 12.52 1.66 14.10
CA ARG A 134 11.48 0.71 14.50
C ARG A 134 11.40 -0.48 13.55
N ILE A 135 11.63 -0.25 12.27
CA ILE A 135 11.64 -1.28 11.23
C ILE A 135 12.92 -1.06 10.44
N PRO A 136 13.90 -1.97 10.52
CA PRO A 136 15.11 -1.86 9.70
C PRO A 136 14.78 -2.20 8.25
N PHE A 137 15.43 -1.52 7.31
CA PHE A 137 15.35 -1.88 5.90
C PHE A 137 15.82 -3.32 5.70
N ARG A 138 14.94 -4.18 5.17
CA ARG A 138 15.24 -5.59 4.89
C ARG A 138 14.74 -5.97 3.52
N ARG A 139 15.67 -6.09 2.59
CA ARG A 139 15.36 -6.48 1.21
C ARG A 139 14.52 -7.76 1.15
N ASP A 140 13.62 -7.79 0.17
CA ASP A 140 12.77 -8.95 -0.20
C ASP A 140 11.95 -9.46 0.99
N THR A 141 11.72 -8.58 1.97
CA THR A 141 10.94 -8.87 3.17
C THR A 141 9.67 -8.04 3.16
N LEU A 142 8.55 -8.68 3.49
CA LEU A 142 7.27 -8.03 3.77
C LEU A 142 7.15 -7.83 5.28
N SER A 143 7.05 -6.57 5.70
CA SER A 143 6.84 -6.19 7.10
C SER A 143 5.44 -5.60 7.27
N ILE A 144 4.71 -6.02 8.29
CA ILE A 144 3.40 -5.43 8.61
C ILE A 144 3.63 -4.22 9.51
N LEU A 145 3.08 -3.08 9.11
CA LEU A 145 3.09 -1.86 9.90
C LEU A 145 1.97 -1.91 10.96
N PRO A 146 2.05 -1.13 12.05
CA PRO A 146 1.07 -1.17 13.14
C PRO A 146 -0.37 -0.83 12.72
N ASP A 147 -0.54 -0.13 11.60
CA ASP A 147 -1.82 0.22 10.99
C ASP A 147 -2.37 -0.89 10.06
N GLY A 148 -1.65 -2.00 9.91
CA GLY A 148 -1.99 -3.11 9.01
C GLY A 148 -1.49 -2.91 7.57
N LEU A 149 -0.80 -1.81 7.27
CA LEU A 149 -0.18 -1.59 5.96
C LEU A 149 1.00 -2.55 5.77
N LEU A 150 1.10 -3.19 4.62
CA LEU A 150 2.27 -4.00 4.27
C LEU A 150 3.38 -3.12 3.72
N LEU A 151 4.58 -3.25 4.25
CA LEU A 151 5.79 -2.61 3.76
C LEU A 151 6.69 -3.65 3.11
N ALA A 152 6.93 -3.50 1.81
CA ALA A 152 7.88 -4.31 1.06
C ALA A 152 9.13 -3.49 0.76
N ASP A 153 10.29 -3.99 1.15
CA ASP A 153 11.56 -3.32 0.88
C ASP A 153 12.29 -3.99 -0.27
N ILE A 154 12.70 -3.18 -1.25
CA ILE A 154 13.52 -3.64 -2.36
C ILE A 154 14.64 -2.65 -2.64
N TRP A 155 15.70 -3.10 -3.31
CA TRP A 155 16.75 -2.22 -3.81
C TRP A 155 16.20 -1.11 -4.72
N HIS A 156 16.97 -0.04 -4.88
CA HIS A 156 16.63 1.02 -5.81
C HIS A 156 16.60 0.48 -7.27
N PRO A 157 15.68 0.91 -8.15
CA PRO A 157 15.53 0.31 -9.49
C PRO A 157 16.71 0.57 -10.42
N LEU A 158 17.59 1.52 -10.10
CA LEU A 158 18.87 1.71 -10.81
C LEU A 158 19.80 0.49 -10.73
N ARG A 159 19.70 -0.32 -9.65
CA ARG A 159 20.46 -1.57 -9.57
C ARG A 159 19.90 -2.59 -10.55
N ARG A 160 20.78 -3.32 -11.23
CA ARG A 160 20.40 -4.21 -12.34
C ARG A 160 19.51 -5.35 -11.86
N GLU A 161 19.85 -5.89 -10.70
CA GLU A 161 19.18 -6.99 -10.00
C GLU A 161 17.77 -6.65 -9.47
N THR A 162 17.40 -5.37 -9.39
CA THR A 162 16.14 -4.96 -8.76
C THR A 162 14.89 -5.38 -9.54
N LEU A 163 14.85 -5.18 -10.87
CA LEU A 163 13.63 -5.47 -11.63
C LEU A 163 13.29 -6.98 -11.64
N PRO A 164 14.25 -7.91 -11.83
CA PRO A 164 13.97 -9.33 -11.66
C PRO A 164 13.46 -9.70 -10.26
N ALA A 165 14.05 -9.14 -9.20
CA ALA A 165 13.60 -9.38 -7.82
C ALA A 165 12.19 -8.82 -7.57
N LEU A 166 11.90 -7.63 -8.13
CA LEU A 166 10.60 -6.99 -8.03
C LEU A 166 9.50 -7.87 -8.61
N ARG A 167 9.76 -8.52 -9.75
CA ARG A 167 8.79 -9.43 -10.37
C ARG A 167 8.34 -10.53 -9.41
N THR A 168 9.27 -11.18 -8.71
CA THR A 168 8.93 -12.23 -7.73
C THR A 168 8.10 -11.64 -6.59
N LEU A 169 8.53 -10.49 -6.06
CA LEU A 169 7.84 -9.81 -4.97
C LEU A 169 6.42 -9.37 -5.35
N LEU A 170 6.18 -8.92 -6.57
CA LEU A 170 4.85 -8.55 -7.05
C LEU A 170 3.89 -9.74 -7.08
N HIS A 171 4.36 -10.92 -7.45
CA HIS A 171 3.56 -12.13 -7.38
C HIS A 171 3.15 -12.47 -5.93
N ASP A 172 4.07 -12.36 -4.99
CA ASP A 172 3.79 -12.62 -3.57
C ASP A 172 2.82 -11.58 -2.99
N ILE A 173 3.02 -10.31 -3.32
CA ILE A 173 2.11 -9.22 -2.95
C ILE A 173 0.73 -9.47 -3.53
N ARG A 174 0.62 -9.85 -4.80
CA ARG A 174 -0.67 -10.09 -5.45
C ARG A 174 -1.42 -11.23 -4.78
N ARG A 175 -0.72 -12.34 -4.54
CA ARG A 175 -1.28 -13.49 -3.79
C ARG A 175 -1.79 -13.06 -2.42
N HIS A 176 -1.07 -12.18 -1.71
CA HIS A 176 -1.52 -11.63 -0.42
C HIS A 176 -2.74 -10.73 -0.55
N LEU A 177 -2.78 -9.85 -1.55
CA LEU A 177 -3.92 -8.98 -1.79
C LEU A 177 -5.19 -9.79 -2.07
N ASP A 178 -5.06 -10.88 -2.83
CA ASP A 178 -6.18 -11.74 -3.23
C ASP A 178 -6.66 -12.67 -2.11
N THR A 179 -5.76 -13.17 -1.25
CA THR A 179 -6.08 -14.12 -0.17
C THR A 179 -6.45 -13.45 1.16
N GLY A 180 -6.06 -12.19 1.36
CA GLY A 180 -6.35 -11.45 2.60
C GLY A 180 -5.65 -11.99 3.85
N ASN A 181 -4.74 -12.96 3.72
CA ASN A 181 -4.08 -13.62 4.84
C ASN A 181 -2.55 -13.53 4.69
N LEU A 182 -1.90 -13.06 5.76
CA LEU A 182 -0.44 -13.16 5.94
C LEU A 182 -0.11 -14.55 6.48
N GLU A 183 0.12 -15.51 5.58
CA GLU A 183 0.94 -16.65 5.98
C GLU A 183 2.40 -16.22 5.86
N ARG A 184 2.99 -16.00 7.04
CA ARG A 184 4.41 -15.72 7.26
C ARG A 184 5.23 -16.69 6.38
N PRO A 185 6.01 -16.22 5.39
CA PRO A 185 6.98 -17.10 4.77
C PRO A 185 7.96 -17.51 5.87
N GLU A 186 8.05 -18.81 6.15
CA GLU A 186 8.96 -19.34 7.14
C GLU A 186 10.38 -18.89 6.78
N SER A 187 10.99 -18.16 7.70
CA SER A 187 12.39 -17.75 7.63
C SER A 187 13.26 -19.00 7.67
N GLY A 188 13.57 -19.54 6.49
CA GLY A 188 14.42 -20.70 6.33
C GLY A 188 15.37 -20.47 5.17
N THR A 189 16.44 -19.71 5.43
CA THR A 189 17.82 -19.95 4.95
C THR A 189 18.68 -18.85 5.56
N GLU A 190 19.27 -19.11 6.72
CA GLU A 190 20.46 -18.38 7.15
C GLU A 190 21.56 -18.65 6.12
N PRO A 191 22.25 -17.63 5.56
CA PRO A 191 23.51 -17.88 4.90
C PRO A 191 24.51 -18.28 6.00
N HIS A 192 24.92 -19.54 5.94
CA HIS A 192 26.01 -20.12 6.73
C HIS A 192 27.24 -19.21 6.60
N ALA A 193 27.55 -18.50 7.68
CA ALA A 193 28.79 -17.75 7.81
C ALA A 193 29.90 -18.75 8.14
N ASP A 194 30.47 -19.37 7.12
CA ASP A 194 31.73 -20.12 7.23
C ASP A 194 32.43 -20.09 5.87
N GLU A 195 33.24 -19.05 5.63
CA GLU A 195 34.51 -19.18 4.90
C GLU A 195 35.29 -17.86 5.01
N TYR A 196 36.02 -17.72 6.12
CA TYR A 196 37.26 -16.94 6.18
C TYR A 196 38.31 -17.84 6.82
N VAL A 197 39.03 -18.59 5.98
CA VAL A 197 40.40 -19.05 6.22
C VAL A 197 41.17 -18.94 4.91
#